data_AF-A0A3B0ZB53-F1
#
_entry.id   AF-A0A3B0ZB53-F1
#
_cell.length_a   1.000
_cell.length_b   1.000
_cell.length_c   1.000
_cell.angle_alpha   90.00
_cell.angle_beta   90.00
_cell.angle_gamma   90.00
#
_symmetry.space_group_name_H-M   'P 1'
#
loop_
_entity.id
_entity.type
_entity.pdbx_description
1 polymer ?
#
loop_
_entity_poly.entity_id
_entity_poly.type
_entity_poly.pdbx_seq_one_letter_code
_entity_poly.pdbx_strand_id
1 'polypeptide(L)'
;MIKTGDHGDYTWFESSNSYLSVLVDQMPSLLVDKYVAITAYDGDPLRLSGDEIRGGWQQISNVALSPVIEQPFDVPQNQFDEWYVFPKLVPFSFNESFINYGGFNLDDAVNDNPFLPASYKKQQNAGNAILRQRQDRFWKQLEHSGAETYLSENNKLLIVTREPDLTEVLHKYFTQSSFNLPHTTKLGRMMCQTFASLAKKVDLYLSRTPD
;
A
#
# COMPACT_ATOMS: atom_id res chain seq x y z
N MET A 1 -4.15 2.15 15.02
CA MET A 1 -5.06 1.00 15.11
C MET A 1 -5.00 0.28 13.79
N ILE A 2 -5.01 -1.05 13.80
CA ILE A 2 -4.85 -1.87 12.61
C ILE A 2 -6.17 -2.54 12.33
N LYS A 3 -6.56 -2.56 11.07
CA LYS A 3 -7.72 -3.32 10.60
C LYS A 3 -7.24 -4.51 9.81
N THR A 4 -7.96 -5.61 9.90
CA THR A 4 -7.64 -6.84 9.20
C THR A 4 -8.91 -7.62 8.94
N GLY A 5 -8.88 -8.48 7.93
CA GLY A 5 -9.95 -9.38 7.56
C GLY A 5 -9.50 -10.28 6.41
N ASP A 6 -10.43 -11.08 5.92
CA ASP A 6 -10.15 -12.09 4.90
C ASP A 6 -11.09 -11.93 3.69
N HIS A 7 -10.61 -12.34 2.52
CA HIS A 7 -11.38 -12.48 1.30
C HIS A 7 -10.88 -13.70 0.51
N GLY A 8 -11.65 -14.77 0.50
CA GLY A 8 -11.21 -16.04 -0.09
C GLY A 8 -9.92 -16.53 0.58
N ASP A 9 -8.87 -16.72 -0.23
CA ASP A 9 -7.55 -17.16 0.23
C ASP A 9 -6.64 -16.00 0.68
N TYR A 10 -7.11 -14.74 0.59
CA TYR A 10 -6.32 -13.57 0.95
C TYR A 10 -6.68 -13.04 2.34
N THR A 11 -5.67 -12.72 3.13
CA THR A 11 -5.80 -11.91 4.35
C THR A 11 -5.29 -10.50 4.06
N TRP A 12 -6.03 -9.50 4.52
CA TRP A 12 -5.65 -8.09 4.36
C TRP A 12 -5.36 -7.40 5.69
N PHE A 13 -4.49 -6.40 5.63
CA PHE A 13 -4.06 -5.56 6.74
C PHE A 13 -4.04 -4.10 6.32
N GLU A 14 -4.65 -3.24 7.12
CA GLU A 14 -4.63 -1.79 6.91
C GLU A 14 -4.08 -1.08 8.15
N SER A 15 -3.09 -0.20 7.93
CA SER A 15 -2.48 0.61 8.98
C SER A 15 -2.30 2.05 8.54
N SER A 16 -2.75 2.99 9.36
CA SER A 16 -2.49 4.43 9.18
C SER A 16 -1.16 4.90 9.78
N ASN A 17 -0.46 4.03 10.52
CA ASN A 17 0.74 4.39 11.29
C ASN A 17 1.96 3.53 10.91
N SER A 18 1.95 2.95 9.71
CA SER A 18 3.01 2.08 9.23
C SER A 18 3.39 2.51 7.83
N TYR A 19 4.66 2.30 7.48
CA TYR A 19 5.19 2.70 6.20
C TYR A 19 5.71 1.49 5.42
N LEU A 20 5.48 1.47 4.11
CA LEU A 20 5.88 0.38 3.22
C LEU A 20 7.40 0.19 3.24
N SER A 21 8.16 1.30 3.16
CA SER A 21 9.62 1.28 3.25
C SER A 21 10.16 0.62 4.52
N VAL A 22 9.56 0.93 5.68
CA VAL A 22 9.94 0.33 6.97
C VAL A 22 9.59 -1.15 7.03
N LEU A 23 8.42 -1.52 6.49
CA LEU A 23 7.99 -2.91 6.45
C LEU A 23 8.92 -3.76 5.57
N VAL A 24 9.26 -3.27 4.39
CA VAL A 24 10.15 -3.94 3.43
C VAL A 24 11.56 -4.11 4.00
N ASP A 25 12.07 -3.11 4.72
CA ASP A 25 13.36 -3.19 5.45
C ASP A 25 13.34 -4.27 6.54
N GLN A 26 12.26 -4.36 7.30
CA GLN A 26 12.16 -5.29 8.43
C GLN A 26 11.74 -6.71 8.02
N MET A 27 11.13 -6.85 6.84
CA MET A 27 10.59 -8.12 6.35
C MET A 27 10.99 -8.35 4.88
N PRO A 28 12.28 -8.64 4.61
CA PRO A 28 12.77 -8.88 3.25
C PRO A 28 12.02 -9.97 2.48
N SER A 29 11.49 -10.97 3.18
CA SER A 29 10.70 -12.07 2.59
C SER A 29 9.42 -11.61 1.88
N LEU A 30 8.99 -10.36 2.06
CA LEU A 30 7.95 -9.75 1.25
C LEU A 30 8.30 -9.73 -0.23
N LEU A 31 9.59 -9.51 -0.57
CA LEU A 31 10.02 -9.23 -1.94
C LEU A 31 11.11 -10.17 -2.44
N VAL A 32 12.03 -10.60 -1.58
CA VAL A 32 13.19 -11.42 -1.97
C VAL A 32 12.73 -12.74 -2.60
N ASP A 33 13.42 -13.16 -3.67
CA ASP A 33 13.11 -14.32 -4.50
C ASP A 33 11.77 -14.23 -5.25
N LYS A 34 11.18 -13.03 -5.34
CA LYS A 34 9.92 -12.75 -6.03
C LYS A 34 10.10 -11.70 -7.13
N TYR A 35 9.06 -11.56 -7.93
CA TYR A 35 8.92 -10.50 -8.93
C TYR A 35 7.93 -9.45 -8.42
N VAL A 36 8.19 -8.18 -8.74
CA VAL A 36 7.36 -7.05 -8.36
C VAL A 36 6.91 -6.34 -9.62
N ALA A 37 5.60 -6.21 -9.79
CA ALA A 37 5.01 -5.33 -10.78
C ALA A 37 4.52 -4.06 -10.08
N ILE A 38 5.01 -2.91 -10.52
CA ILE A 38 4.64 -1.62 -9.97
C ILE A 38 3.68 -0.92 -10.93
N THR A 39 2.49 -0.57 -10.42
CA THR A 39 1.37 -0.08 -11.22
C THR A 39 1.04 1.40 -10.99
N ALA A 40 1.56 1.98 -9.91
CA ALA A 40 1.39 3.40 -9.60
C ALA A 40 2.72 4.05 -9.23
N TYR A 41 2.91 5.26 -9.74
CA TYR A 41 4.05 6.12 -9.47
C TYR A 41 3.55 7.55 -9.25
N ASP A 42 4.08 8.22 -8.24
CA ASP A 42 3.59 9.54 -7.85
C ASP A 42 3.97 10.61 -8.89
N GLY A 43 2.98 11.36 -9.37
CA GLY A 43 3.17 12.61 -10.10
C GLY A 43 3.53 12.56 -11.59
N ASP A 44 3.88 11.42 -12.19
CA ASP A 44 4.18 11.31 -13.62
C ASP A 44 3.94 9.90 -14.20
N PRO A 45 3.85 9.73 -15.54
CA PRO A 45 3.87 8.41 -16.15
C PRO A 45 5.16 7.67 -15.77
N LEU A 46 5.02 6.45 -15.28
CA LEU A 46 6.13 5.59 -14.93
C LEU A 46 7.13 5.44 -16.09
N ARG A 47 8.39 5.78 -15.84
CA ARG A 47 9.48 5.67 -16.81
C ARG A 47 10.72 5.07 -16.16
N LEU A 48 11.12 3.90 -16.65
CA LEU A 48 12.37 3.30 -16.24
C LEU A 48 13.56 4.07 -16.80
N SER A 49 14.57 4.27 -15.95
CA SER A 49 15.89 4.76 -16.31
C SER A 49 16.69 3.71 -17.09
N GLY A 50 17.75 4.16 -17.77
CA GLY A 50 18.64 3.24 -18.48
C GLY A 50 19.37 2.26 -17.56
N ASP A 51 19.61 2.63 -16.29
CA ASP A 51 20.21 1.74 -15.30
C ASP A 51 19.24 0.66 -14.84
N GLU A 52 17.98 1.00 -14.60
CA GLU A 52 16.94 0.01 -14.23
C GLU A 52 16.72 -1.00 -15.36
N ILE A 53 16.66 -0.53 -16.62
CA ILE A 53 16.54 -1.42 -17.79
C ILE A 53 17.77 -2.34 -17.90
N ARG A 54 18.98 -1.81 -17.70
CA ARG A 54 20.21 -2.64 -17.68
C ARG A 54 20.22 -3.63 -16.52
N GLY A 55 19.61 -3.28 -15.40
CA GLY A 55 19.37 -4.14 -14.25
C GLY A 55 18.30 -5.21 -14.48
N GLY A 56 17.68 -5.24 -15.65
CA GLY A 56 16.69 -6.26 -16.02
C GLY A 56 15.24 -5.87 -15.78
N TRP A 57 14.97 -4.63 -15.33
CA TRP A 57 13.60 -4.12 -15.26
C TRP A 57 13.00 -3.98 -16.65
N GLN A 58 11.70 -4.27 -16.74
CA GLN A 58 10.95 -4.19 -17.99
C GLN A 58 9.77 -3.24 -17.83
N GLN A 59 9.55 -2.39 -18.82
CA GLN A 59 8.36 -1.56 -18.87
C GLN A 59 7.33 -2.17 -19.82
N ILE A 60 6.19 -2.57 -19.28
CA ILE A 60 5.05 -3.10 -20.03
C ILE A 60 3.92 -2.08 -19.89
N SER A 61 3.69 -1.29 -20.93
CA SER A 61 2.77 -0.15 -20.87
C SER A 61 3.13 0.83 -19.74
N ASN A 62 2.26 0.97 -18.74
CA ASN A 62 2.42 1.81 -17.55
C ASN A 62 2.88 1.03 -16.31
N VAL A 63 3.43 -0.16 -16.49
CA VAL A 63 3.83 -1.06 -15.41
C VAL A 63 5.34 -1.29 -15.49
N ALA A 64 6.04 -1.11 -14.37
CA ALA A 64 7.43 -1.54 -14.23
C ALA A 64 7.45 -2.93 -13.61
N LEU A 65 8.03 -3.88 -14.32
CA LEU A 65 8.21 -5.25 -13.87
C LEU A 65 9.68 -5.46 -13.50
N SER A 66 9.92 -5.91 -12.28
CA SER A 66 11.26 -6.17 -11.78
C SER A 66 11.84 -7.47 -12.38
N PRO A 67 13.18 -7.62 -12.40
CA PRO A 67 13.79 -8.94 -12.36
C PRO A 67 13.43 -9.65 -11.03
N VAL A 68 13.95 -10.86 -10.80
CA VAL A 68 13.87 -11.45 -9.46
C VAL A 68 14.57 -10.51 -8.47
N ILE A 69 13.89 -10.17 -7.39
CA ILE A 69 14.43 -9.29 -6.36
C ILE A 69 15.42 -10.09 -5.50
N GLU A 70 16.68 -9.65 -5.48
CA GLU A 70 17.73 -10.27 -4.66
C GLU A 70 17.84 -9.56 -3.30
N GLN A 71 17.61 -8.26 -3.28
CA GLN A 71 17.63 -7.42 -2.08
C GLN A 71 16.40 -6.51 -2.02
N PRO A 72 15.81 -6.25 -0.84
CA PRO A 72 14.62 -5.41 -0.71
C PRO A 72 14.77 -3.98 -1.27
N PHE A 73 15.99 -3.48 -1.35
CA PHE A 73 16.32 -2.15 -1.87
C PHE A 73 16.52 -2.13 -3.40
N ASP A 74 16.49 -3.30 -4.06
CA ASP A 74 16.49 -3.37 -5.52
C ASP A 74 15.17 -2.86 -6.11
N VAL A 75 14.11 -2.82 -5.30
CA VAL A 75 12.87 -2.14 -5.63
C VAL A 75 13.02 -0.66 -5.36
N PRO A 76 12.82 0.21 -6.37
CA PRO A 76 12.79 1.65 -6.17
C PRO A 76 11.82 2.03 -5.03
N GLN A 77 12.35 2.59 -3.94
CA GLN A 77 11.55 2.87 -2.73
C GLN A 77 10.93 4.27 -2.70
N ASN A 78 11.33 5.17 -3.61
CA ASN A 78 10.80 6.53 -3.66
C ASN A 78 9.70 6.59 -4.73
N GLN A 79 8.48 6.96 -4.31
CA GLN A 79 7.33 7.34 -5.17
C GLN A 79 6.60 6.19 -5.85
N PHE A 80 6.77 4.96 -5.40
CA PHE A 80 6.11 3.79 -5.96
C PHE A 80 5.06 3.28 -5.00
N ASP A 81 3.81 3.60 -5.29
CA ASP A 81 2.78 3.57 -4.26
C ASP A 81 1.88 2.33 -4.34
N GLU A 82 1.95 1.53 -5.41
CA GLU A 82 1.13 0.32 -5.60
C GLU A 82 1.88 -0.82 -6.30
N TRP A 83 2.07 -1.94 -5.59
CA TRP A 83 2.87 -3.09 -6.01
C TRP A 83 2.07 -4.39 -5.97
N TYR A 84 2.31 -5.24 -6.96
CA TYR A 84 1.85 -6.62 -7.03
C TYR A 84 3.07 -7.54 -7.03
N VAL A 85 3.10 -8.49 -6.11
CA VAL A 85 4.22 -9.39 -5.88
C VAL A 85 3.86 -10.80 -6.33
N PHE A 86 4.74 -11.41 -7.11
CA PHE A 86 4.54 -12.70 -7.72
C PHE A 86 5.70 -13.65 -7.38
N PRO A 87 5.44 -14.86 -6.88
CA PRO A 87 6.48 -15.87 -6.66
C PRO A 87 7.03 -16.43 -7.98
N LYS A 88 6.28 -16.24 -9.07
CA LYS A 88 6.66 -16.60 -10.44
C LYS A 88 5.99 -15.64 -11.41
N LEU A 89 6.68 -15.27 -12.48
CA LEU A 89 6.06 -14.49 -13.54
C LEU A 89 4.96 -15.30 -14.23
N VAL A 90 3.77 -14.72 -14.28
CA VAL A 90 2.64 -15.17 -15.09
C VAL A 90 2.22 -14.01 -15.99
N PRO A 91 1.62 -14.26 -17.17
CA PRO A 91 0.99 -13.20 -17.92
C PRO A 91 -0.05 -12.49 -17.05
N PHE A 92 0.06 -11.17 -16.92
CA PHE A 92 -0.83 -10.36 -16.10
C PHE A 92 -1.29 -9.13 -16.89
N SER A 93 -2.41 -8.56 -16.47
CA SER A 93 -2.90 -7.28 -16.96
C SER A 93 -3.49 -6.48 -15.80
N PHE A 94 -3.14 -5.21 -15.72
CA PHE A 94 -3.68 -4.29 -14.74
C PHE A 94 -4.61 -3.31 -15.45
N ASN A 95 -5.86 -3.24 -15.00
CA ASN A 95 -6.89 -2.41 -15.61
C ASN A 95 -7.00 -1.06 -14.92
N GLU A 96 -6.82 -1.04 -13.61
CA GLU A 96 -6.92 0.17 -12.80
C GLU A 96 -5.92 0.15 -11.66
N SER A 97 -5.61 1.35 -11.17
CA SER A 97 -4.81 1.54 -9.96
C SER A 97 -5.72 2.04 -8.84
N PHE A 98 -5.74 1.33 -7.72
CA PHE A 98 -6.69 1.57 -6.64
C PHE A 98 -6.24 2.69 -5.71
N ILE A 99 -4.96 3.01 -5.74
CA ILE A 99 -4.39 4.07 -4.91
C ILE A 99 -4.90 5.46 -5.27
N ASN A 100 -5.31 5.66 -6.52
CA ASN A 100 -5.90 6.91 -7.02
C ASN A 100 -7.33 7.12 -6.51
N TYR A 101 -7.96 6.11 -5.90
CA TYR A 101 -9.24 6.26 -5.24
C TYR A 101 -9.03 6.76 -3.81
N GLY A 102 -9.09 8.08 -3.64
CA GLY A 102 -9.06 8.71 -2.32
C GLY A 102 -10.03 8.03 -1.34
N GLY A 103 -9.49 7.60 -0.19
CA GLY A 103 -10.26 6.91 0.86
C GLY A 103 -10.54 5.42 0.59
N PHE A 104 -9.94 4.81 -0.44
CA PHE A 104 -10.03 3.36 -0.66
C PHE A 104 -9.55 2.58 0.57
N ASN A 105 -10.29 1.53 0.92
CA ASN A 105 -10.03 0.64 2.03
C ASN A 105 -10.80 -0.68 1.82
N LEU A 106 -10.39 -1.73 2.51
CA LEU A 106 -11.03 -3.06 2.46
C LEU A 106 -11.92 -3.33 3.67
N ASP A 107 -12.12 -2.34 4.54
CA ASP A 107 -12.98 -2.47 5.70
C ASP A 107 -14.45 -2.33 5.32
N ASP A 108 -15.20 -3.41 5.50
CA ASP A 108 -16.65 -3.44 5.25
C ASP A 108 -17.49 -2.85 6.40
N ALA A 109 -16.85 -2.42 7.50
CA ALA A 109 -17.55 -1.86 8.64
C ALA A 109 -18.35 -0.60 8.27
N VAL A 110 -19.66 -0.75 8.22
CA VAL A 110 -20.59 0.37 8.08
C VAL A 110 -20.58 1.14 9.41
N ASN A 111 -20.10 2.38 9.38
CA ASN A 111 -20.22 3.28 10.53
C ASN A 111 -21.69 3.74 10.67
N ASP A 112 -22.50 2.93 11.35
CA ASP A 112 -23.90 3.26 11.68
C ASP A 112 -23.92 4.18 12.90
N ASN A 113 -23.63 5.46 12.69
CA ASN A 113 -23.77 6.46 13.74
C ASN A 113 -25.25 6.93 13.78
N PRO A 114 -25.99 6.60 14.86
CA PRO A 114 -27.42 6.90 14.94
C PRO A 114 -27.69 8.41 15.02
N PHE A 115 -26.72 9.21 15.44
CA PHE A 115 -26.82 10.65 15.62
C PHE A 115 -26.61 11.47 14.34
N LEU A 116 -26.27 10.83 13.21
CA LEU A 116 -26.12 11.53 11.93
C LEU A 116 -27.47 11.96 11.34
N PRO A 117 -27.59 13.17 10.78
CA PRO A 117 -28.78 13.58 10.04
C PRO A 117 -29.06 12.67 8.83
N ALA A 118 -30.32 12.54 8.44
CA ALA A 118 -30.73 11.68 7.32
C ALA A 118 -30.03 12.02 5.99
N SER A 119 -29.74 13.29 5.74
CA SER A 119 -28.98 13.74 4.57
C SER A 119 -27.55 13.19 4.55
N TYR A 120 -26.86 13.22 5.71
CA TYR A 120 -25.53 12.63 5.87
C TYR A 120 -25.56 11.12 5.70
N LYS A 121 -26.55 10.42 6.30
CA LYS A 121 -26.72 8.97 6.12
C LYS A 121 -26.91 8.60 4.65
N LYS A 122 -27.69 9.38 3.89
CA LYS A 122 -27.89 9.17 2.45
C LYS A 122 -26.57 9.32 1.66
N GLN A 123 -25.79 10.37 1.94
CA GLN A 123 -24.49 10.58 1.33
C GLN A 123 -23.51 9.46 1.67
N GLN A 124 -23.47 9.05 2.94
CA GLN A 124 -22.63 7.94 3.41
C GLN A 124 -22.99 6.63 2.71
N ASN A 125 -24.27 6.30 2.59
CA ASN A 125 -24.73 5.10 1.89
C ASN A 125 -24.34 5.10 0.41
N ALA A 126 -24.45 6.25 -0.27
CA ALA A 126 -24.01 6.38 -1.66
C ALA A 126 -22.48 6.21 -1.78
N GLY A 127 -21.70 6.81 -0.87
CA GLY A 127 -20.26 6.62 -0.79
C GLY A 127 -19.87 5.16 -0.55
N ASN A 128 -20.54 4.48 0.38
CA ASN A 128 -20.34 3.06 0.67
C ASN A 128 -20.66 2.18 -0.54
N ALA A 129 -21.70 2.50 -1.31
CA ALA A 129 -22.01 1.75 -2.54
C ALA A 129 -20.89 1.89 -3.59
N ILE A 130 -20.33 3.09 -3.75
CA ILE A 130 -19.19 3.32 -4.65
C ILE A 130 -17.93 2.59 -4.14
N LEU A 131 -17.69 2.60 -2.82
CA LEU A 131 -16.58 1.87 -2.20
C LEU A 131 -16.69 0.37 -2.48
N ARG A 132 -17.87 -0.23 -2.25
CA ARG A 132 -18.11 -1.66 -2.56
C ARG A 132 -17.84 -1.99 -4.03
N GLN A 133 -18.30 -1.16 -4.95
CA GLN A 133 -17.99 -1.36 -6.37
C GLN A 133 -16.49 -1.30 -6.67
N ARG A 134 -15.71 -0.50 -5.95
CA ARG A 134 -14.25 -0.45 -6.10
C ARG A 134 -13.59 -1.68 -5.48
N GLN A 135 -14.03 -2.11 -4.29
CA GLN A 135 -13.57 -3.33 -3.64
C GLN A 135 -13.84 -4.56 -4.52
N ASP A 136 -15.03 -4.67 -5.13
CA ASP A 136 -15.36 -5.76 -6.05
C ASP A 136 -14.42 -5.84 -7.25
N ARG A 137 -14.02 -4.70 -7.81
CA ARG A 137 -13.07 -4.68 -8.92
C ARG A 137 -11.63 -4.93 -8.47
N PHE A 138 -11.27 -4.45 -7.28
CA PHE A 138 -9.99 -4.76 -6.65
C PHE A 138 -9.80 -6.26 -6.49
N TRP A 139 -10.76 -6.94 -5.87
CA TRP A 139 -10.69 -8.39 -5.67
C TRP A 139 -10.60 -9.14 -6.99
N LYS A 140 -11.45 -8.79 -7.97
CA LYS A 140 -11.38 -9.39 -9.32
C LYS A 140 -10.03 -9.18 -9.99
N GLN A 141 -9.44 -7.99 -9.89
CA GLN A 141 -8.13 -7.71 -10.48
C GLN A 141 -7.03 -8.49 -9.77
N LEU A 142 -7.03 -8.52 -8.42
CA LEU A 142 -6.04 -9.24 -7.64
C LEU A 142 -6.07 -10.73 -7.94
N GLU A 143 -7.26 -11.34 -7.90
CA GLU A 143 -7.47 -12.76 -8.23
C GLU A 143 -7.07 -13.08 -9.66
N HIS A 144 -7.48 -12.25 -10.63
CA HIS A 144 -7.15 -12.45 -12.04
C HIS A 144 -5.66 -12.30 -12.32
N SER A 145 -5.00 -11.34 -11.68
CA SER A 145 -3.55 -11.16 -11.82
C SER A 145 -2.77 -12.36 -11.31
N GLY A 146 -3.31 -13.07 -10.32
CA GLY A 146 -2.63 -14.18 -9.66
C GLY A 146 -1.48 -13.72 -8.75
N ALA A 147 -1.41 -12.45 -8.36
CA ALA A 147 -0.43 -11.96 -7.40
C ALA A 147 -0.60 -12.67 -6.06
N GLU A 148 0.52 -13.00 -5.42
CA GLU A 148 0.52 -13.61 -4.09
C GLU A 148 0.34 -12.55 -3.01
N THR A 149 0.96 -11.37 -3.21
CA THR A 149 0.86 -10.25 -2.28
C THR A 149 0.62 -8.96 -3.06
N TYR A 150 -0.23 -8.10 -2.55
CA TYR A 150 -0.44 -6.72 -2.98
C TYR A 150 -0.02 -5.79 -1.85
N LEU A 151 0.70 -4.73 -2.20
CA LEU A 151 1.19 -3.71 -1.29
C LEU A 151 0.83 -2.35 -1.86
N SER A 152 0.28 -1.47 -1.04
CA SER A 152 0.12 -0.07 -1.45
C SER A 152 0.27 0.88 -0.28
N GLU A 153 0.81 2.06 -0.55
CA GLU A 153 1.02 3.12 0.43
C GLU A 153 0.51 4.46 -0.10
N ASN A 154 -0.60 4.93 0.47
CA ASN A 154 -1.07 6.31 0.31
C ASN A 154 -1.28 6.90 1.71
N ASN A 155 -2.49 7.42 1.97
CA ASN A 155 -2.91 7.81 3.32
C ASN A 155 -2.86 6.66 4.34
N LYS A 156 -2.78 5.41 3.87
CA LYS A 156 -2.66 4.19 4.68
C LYS A 156 -1.81 3.18 3.94
N LEU A 157 -1.10 2.36 4.72
CA LEU A 157 -0.50 1.12 4.24
C LEU A 157 -1.59 0.07 4.14
N LEU A 158 -1.73 -0.53 2.96
CA LEU A 158 -2.59 -1.68 2.69
C LEU A 158 -1.72 -2.84 2.20
N ILE A 159 -1.88 -3.98 2.85
CA ILE A 159 -1.21 -5.23 2.50
C ILE A 159 -2.28 -6.28 2.33
N VAL A 160 -2.22 -7.04 1.25
CA VAL A 160 -3.12 -8.17 1.01
C VAL A 160 -2.27 -9.33 0.56
N THR A 161 -2.34 -10.46 1.25
CA THR A 161 -1.51 -11.63 0.90
C THR A 161 -2.28 -12.92 1.07
N ARG A 162 -1.98 -13.89 0.21
CA ARG A 162 -2.43 -15.29 0.36
C ARG A 162 -1.30 -16.22 0.80
N GLU A 163 -0.14 -15.67 1.13
CA GLU A 163 1.01 -16.45 1.60
C GLU A 163 0.88 -16.70 3.11
N PRO A 164 0.72 -17.96 3.55
CA PRO A 164 0.38 -18.27 4.94
C PRO A 164 1.46 -17.84 5.95
N ASP A 165 2.74 -18.05 5.62
CA ASP A 165 3.83 -17.75 6.55
C ASP A 165 3.95 -16.24 6.78
N LEU A 166 3.84 -15.46 5.70
CA LEU A 166 3.81 -14.01 5.71
C LEU A 166 2.60 -13.48 6.47
N THR A 167 1.43 -14.12 6.35
CA THR A 167 0.24 -13.75 7.11
C THR A 167 0.49 -13.85 8.61
N GLU A 168 1.10 -14.95 9.07
CA GLU A 168 1.45 -15.12 10.49
C GLU A 168 2.47 -14.07 10.97
N VAL A 169 3.49 -13.79 10.16
CA VAL A 169 4.51 -12.78 10.47
C VAL A 169 3.89 -11.38 10.52
N LEU A 170 2.98 -11.02 9.60
CA LEU A 170 2.29 -9.72 9.59
C LEU A 170 1.37 -9.57 10.80
N HIS A 171 0.63 -10.61 11.20
CA HIS A 171 -0.14 -10.59 12.43
C HIS A 171 0.74 -10.30 13.65
N LYS A 172 1.88 -11.00 13.77
CA LYS A 172 2.84 -10.76 14.86
C LYS A 172 3.40 -9.34 14.81
N TYR A 173 3.83 -8.89 13.63
CA TYR A 173 4.37 -7.55 13.42
C TYR A 173 3.38 -6.48 13.88
N PHE A 174 2.12 -6.57 13.46
CA PHE A 174 1.12 -5.56 13.75
C PHE A 174 0.57 -5.63 15.19
N THR A 175 0.52 -6.81 15.79
CA THR A 175 0.13 -6.97 17.20
C THR A 175 1.25 -6.55 18.17
N GLN A 176 2.52 -6.83 17.84
CA GLN A 176 3.68 -6.48 18.68
C GLN A 176 4.16 -5.04 18.48
N SER A 177 4.08 -4.50 17.26
CA SER A 177 4.46 -3.11 16.98
C SER A 177 3.51 -2.09 17.61
N SER A 178 2.33 -2.53 18.07
CA SER A 178 1.48 -1.77 18.98
C SER A 178 2.18 -1.41 20.30
N PHE A 179 3.33 -2.03 20.60
CA PHE A 179 4.17 -1.79 21.78
C PHE A 179 5.62 -1.35 21.49
N ASN A 180 6.07 -1.32 20.24
CA ASN A 180 7.46 -0.96 19.92
C ASN A 180 7.58 -0.17 18.61
N LEU A 181 7.57 1.17 18.72
CA LEU A 181 8.29 1.99 17.74
C LEU A 181 9.79 1.82 18.01
N PRO A 182 10.61 1.31 17.07
CA PRO A 182 12.04 1.24 17.28
C PRO A 182 12.62 2.65 17.17
N HIS A 183 12.72 3.33 18.32
CA HIS A 183 13.43 4.60 18.49
C HIS A 183 14.95 4.50 18.26
N THR A 184 15.48 3.36 17.81
CA THR A 184 16.89 3.00 17.98
C THR A 184 17.74 3.10 16.72
N THR A 185 17.21 2.98 15.50
CA THR A 185 18.04 3.18 14.30
C THR A 185 18.25 4.67 14.02
N LYS A 186 19.47 5.04 13.61
CA LYS A 186 19.85 6.43 13.30
C LYS A 186 19.00 6.98 12.15
N LEU A 187 18.72 6.14 11.16
CA LEU A 187 17.84 6.46 10.04
C LEU A 187 16.38 6.62 10.48
N GLY A 188 15.86 5.74 11.34
CA GLY A 188 14.50 5.84 11.89
C GLY A 188 14.28 7.13 12.71
N ARG A 189 15.28 7.53 13.51
CA ARG A 189 15.26 8.84 14.20
C ARG A 189 15.28 10.02 13.24
N MET A 190 16.09 9.94 12.18
CA MET A 190 16.21 11.00 11.18
C MET A 190 14.92 11.15 10.35
N MET A 191 14.30 10.04 9.96
CA MET A 191 13.02 10.04 9.23
C MET A 191 11.88 10.56 10.11
N CYS A 192 11.73 10.09 11.35
CA CYS A 192 10.72 10.61 12.28
C CYS A 192 10.87 12.12 12.54
N GLN A 193 12.11 12.61 12.68
CA GLN A 193 12.37 14.04 12.83
C GLN A 193 12.03 14.84 11.57
N THR A 194 12.30 14.28 10.39
CA THR A 194 12.03 14.93 9.11
C THR A 194 10.54 15.03 8.86
N PHE A 195 9.79 13.94 9.04
CA PHE A 195 8.33 13.90 8.89
C PHE A 195 7.60 14.76 9.93
N ALA A 196 8.04 14.75 11.20
CA ALA A 196 7.50 15.63 12.23
C ALA A 196 7.76 17.12 11.94
N SER A 197 8.89 17.44 11.30
CA SER A 197 9.18 18.80 10.85
C SER A 197 8.34 19.22 9.64
N LEU A 198 8.00 18.27 8.76
CA LEU A 198 7.18 18.50 7.57
C LEU A 198 5.73 18.77 7.97
N ALA A 199 5.16 17.96 8.87
CA ALA A 199 3.82 18.17 9.41
C ALA A 199 3.69 19.56 10.08
N LYS A 200 4.67 19.97 10.90
CA LYS A 200 4.69 21.32 11.49
C LYS A 200 4.80 22.44 10.46
N LYS A 201 5.52 22.23 9.36
CA LYS A 201 5.62 23.22 8.28
C LYS A 201 4.33 23.32 7.47
N VAL A 202 3.64 22.20 7.25
CA VAL A 202 2.32 22.17 6.61
C VAL A 202 1.28 22.87 7.48
N ASP A 203 1.25 22.59 8.79
CA ASP A 203 0.36 23.27 9.74
C ASP A 203 0.63 24.79 9.78
N LEU A 204 1.90 25.20 9.76
CA LEU A 204 2.30 26.61 9.74
C LEU A 204 1.96 27.31 8.41
N TYR A 205 1.92 26.56 7.31
CA TYR A 205 1.55 27.08 5.99
C TYR A 205 0.04 27.26 5.87
N LEU A 206 -0.73 26.29 6.36
CA LEU A 206 -2.21 26.35 6.42
C LEU A 206 -2.72 27.40 7.43
N SER A 207 -1.95 27.73 8.47
CA SER A 207 -2.30 28.80 9.42
C SER A 207 -1.98 30.21 8.93
N ARG A 208 -1.36 30.37 7.74
CA ARG A 208 -0.88 31.67 7.21
C ARG A 208 -1.55 32.12 5.92
N THR A 209 -2.43 31.31 5.32
CA THR A 209 -3.29 31.73 4.22
C THR A 209 -4.51 32.47 4.79
N PRO A 210 -4.70 33.77 4.52
CA PRO A 210 -5.97 34.45 4.79
C PRO A 210 -7.02 34.00 3.77
N ASP A 211 -8.28 33.94 4.20
CA ASP A 211 -9.48 33.66 3.38
C ASP A 211 -9.59 34.57 2.14
#